data_AF-A0A259N8G0-F1
#
_entry.id   AF-A0A259N8G0-F1
#
_cell.length_a   1.000
_cell.length_b   1.000
_cell.length_c   1.000
_cell.angle_alpha   90.00
_cell.angle_beta   90.00
_cell.angle_gamma   90.00
#
_symmetry.space_group_name_H-M   'P 1'
#
loop_
_entity.id
_entity.type
_entity.pdbx_description
1 polymer ?
#
loop_
_entity_poly.entity_id
_entity_poly.type
_entity_poly.pdbx_seq_one_letter_code
_entity_poly.pdbx_strand_id
1 'polypeptide(L)'
;MTQSSRRNFLKTSVIGSASLVSVAGVESALAQPNIPKSTLELKAQEISKNLYADDGLAIPIAIKPTVSRLAKGMDRTMVLGGGGEYYIAWYCGFFHGLLEQGLDMANLPEMVVGTSAGSYMGSSLLSGEFLRLRTEFDFFGKFPEILAKIAPVTKPNLSQMRADQLNMSAVDGSIETRRV
;
A
#
# COMPACT_ATOMS: atom_id res chain seq x y z
N MET A 1 -25.49 4.08 38.77
CA MET A 1 -24.71 3.16 37.92
C MET A 1 -23.79 3.99 37.03
N THR A 2 -22.54 4.14 37.43
CA THR A 2 -21.53 4.92 36.71
C THR A 2 -20.38 3.97 36.38
N GLN A 3 -20.26 3.58 35.11
CA GLN A 3 -19.23 2.64 34.66
C GLN A 3 -17.88 3.36 34.56
N SER A 4 -16.89 2.81 35.27
CA SER A 4 -15.50 3.22 35.27
C SER A 4 -14.78 2.77 33.99
N SER A 5 -14.02 3.69 33.39
CA SER A 5 -13.29 3.53 32.13
C SER A 5 -12.01 2.70 32.30
N ARG A 6 -11.89 1.61 31.53
CA ARG A 6 -10.74 0.68 31.45
C ARG A 6 -9.53 1.31 30.73
N ARG A 7 -8.97 2.40 31.24
CA ARG A 7 -7.72 2.99 30.74
C ARG A 7 -6.80 3.43 31.87
N ASN A 8 -6.36 2.51 32.73
CA ASN A 8 -5.31 2.78 33.72
C ASN A 8 -4.47 1.54 34.08
N PHE A 9 -4.41 0.53 33.19
CA PHE A 9 -3.86 -0.77 33.58
C PHE A 9 -2.33 -0.90 33.55
N LEU A 10 -1.55 0.03 32.97
CA LEU A 10 -0.08 -0.11 32.97
C LEU A 10 0.63 1.22 33.17
N LYS A 11 0.49 1.78 34.37
CA LYS A 11 1.53 2.60 35.00
C LYS A 11 1.88 1.91 36.31
N THR A 12 3.17 1.92 36.65
CA THR A 12 3.80 1.42 37.89
C THR A 12 4.48 0.05 37.79
N SER A 13 5.78 0.08 37.50
CA SER A 13 6.77 -0.69 38.26
C SER A 13 8.12 0.01 38.12
N VAL A 14 8.44 0.80 39.13
CA VAL A 14 9.79 1.26 39.48
C VAL A 14 10.22 0.38 40.64
N ILE A 15 11.48 -0.08 40.64
CA ILE A 15 12.43 -0.16 41.77
C ILE A 15 13.50 -1.20 41.40
N GLY A 16 14.76 -0.77 41.33
CA GLY A 16 15.89 -1.66 41.13
C GLY A 16 17.22 -0.93 40.97
N SER A 17 17.78 -0.50 42.11
CA SER A 17 19.23 -0.34 42.37
C SER A 17 19.96 0.87 41.75
N ALA A 18 20.15 1.90 42.57
CA ALA A 18 21.16 2.93 42.37
C ALA A 18 22.55 2.38 42.67
N SER A 19 23.47 2.49 41.72
CA SER A 19 24.92 2.48 41.99
C SER A 19 25.50 3.80 41.50
N LEU A 20 25.80 4.69 42.43
CA LEU A 20 26.60 5.89 42.19
C LEU A 20 28.05 5.46 42.00
N VAL A 21 28.55 5.50 40.76
CA VAL A 21 30.00 5.51 40.49
C VAL A 21 30.30 6.81 39.77
N SER A 22 30.89 7.74 40.53
CA SER A 22 31.49 8.96 40.00
C SER A 22 32.75 8.58 39.21
N VAL A 23 32.67 8.60 37.88
CA VAL A 23 33.85 8.61 37.01
C VAL A 23 33.83 9.94 36.27
N ALA A 24 34.87 10.74 36.54
CA ALA A 24 35.18 11.97 35.85
C ALA A 24 35.23 11.73 34.32
N GLY A 25 34.81 12.75 33.56
CA GLY A 25 34.65 12.69 32.12
C GLY A 25 35.86 12.11 31.39
N VAL A 26 35.58 11.10 30.57
CA VAL A 26 36.37 10.78 29.39
C VAL A 26 35.35 10.68 28.26
N GLU A 27 35.25 11.73 27.45
CA GLU A 27 34.62 11.64 26.14
C GLU A 27 35.46 10.65 25.31
N SER A 28 35.07 9.38 25.36
CA SER A 28 35.53 8.43 24.35
C SER A 28 34.80 8.80 23.07
N ALA A 29 35.46 9.61 22.24
CA ALA A 29 35.17 9.67 20.82
C ALA A 29 35.44 8.27 20.26
N LEU A 30 34.47 7.37 20.38
CA LEU A 30 34.45 6.11 19.67
C LEU A 30 34.40 6.49 18.19
N ALA A 31 35.55 6.42 17.53
CA ALA A 31 35.66 6.48 16.09
C ALA A 31 34.69 5.43 15.53
N GLN A 32 33.58 5.89 14.96
CA GLN A 32 32.73 5.01 14.16
C GLN A 32 33.63 4.44 13.06
N PRO A 33 33.78 3.11 12.94
CA PRO A 33 34.47 2.56 11.80
C PRO A 33 33.72 3.04 10.56
N ASN A 34 34.43 3.60 9.59
CA ASN A 34 33.91 3.80 8.24
C ASN A 34 33.64 2.41 7.65
N ILE A 35 32.48 1.84 7.98
CA ILE A 35 31.98 0.64 7.34
C ILE A 35 31.79 1.02 5.86
N PRO A 36 32.48 0.34 4.92
CA PRO A 36 32.27 0.60 3.51
C PRO A 36 30.79 0.50 3.22
N LYS A 37 30.17 1.57 2.71
CA LYS A 37 28.76 1.57 2.33
C LYS A 37 28.52 0.33 1.49
N SER A 38 27.53 -0.46 1.88
CA SER A 38 27.19 -1.68 1.14
C SER A 38 26.89 -1.31 -0.31
N THR A 39 27.16 -2.20 -1.26
CA THR A 39 26.89 -1.96 -2.69
C THR A 39 25.44 -1.52 -2.95
N LEU A 40 24.51 -1.94 -2.09
CA LEU A 40 23.11 -1.53 -2.09
C LEU A 40 22.93 -0.06 -1.67
N GLU A 41 23.61 0.40 -0.61
CA GLU A 41 23.53 1.80 -0.18
C GLU A 41 24.09 2.78 -1.21
N LEU A 42 25.15 2.40 -1.93
CA LEU A 42 25.71 3.23 -3.01
C LEU A 42 24.72 3.33 -4.19
N LYS A 43 24.13 2.21 -4.60
CA LYS A 43 23.09 2.19 -5.64
C LYS A 43 21.85 2.98 -5.22
N ALA A 44 21.38 2.82 -3.99
CA ALA A 44 20.25 3.58 -3.45
C ALA A 44 20.52 5.09 -3.42
N GLN A 45 21.76 5.50 -3.11
CA GLN A 45 22.17 6.92 -3.15
C GLN A 45 22.22 7.48 -4.57
N GLU A 46 22.71 6.70 -5.54
CA GLU A 46 22.71 7.09 -6.94
C GLU A 46 21.28 7.22 -7.50
N ILE A 47 20.42 6.24 -7.20
CA ILE A 47 19.00 6.26 -7.57
C ILE A 47 18.30 7.46 -6.93
N SER A 48 18.52 7.71 -5.64
CA SER A 48 17.94 8.86 -4.93
C SER A 48 18.41 10.19 -5.53
N LYS A 49 19.70 10.30 -5.87
CA LYS A 49 20.25 11.51 -6.50
C LYS A 49 19.60 11.80 -7.85
N ASN A 50 19.26 10.76 -8.61
CA ASN A 50 18.59 10.89 -9.90
C ASN A 50 17.07 11.14 -9.74
N LEU A 51 16.41 10.52 -8.76
CA LEU A 51 14.97 10.69 -8.50
C LEU A 51 14.61 12.06 -7.89
N TYR A 52 15.51 12.61 -7.06
CA TYR A 52 15.36 13.92 -6.43
C TYR A 52 16.25 14.98 -7.10
N ALA A 53 16.66 14.75 -8.35
CA ALA A 53 17.30 15.79 -9.13
C ALA A 53 16.34 16.99 -9.22
N ASP A 54 16.88 18.21 -9.17
CA ASP A 54 16.10 19.44 -9.33
C ASP A 54 15.79 19.68 -10.81
N ASP A 55 15.21 18.65 -11.45
CA ASP A 55 14.85 18.58 -12.86
C ASP A 55 13.39 18.98 -13.14
N GLY A 56 12.67 19.36 -12.08
CA GLY A 56 11.26 19.75 -12.14
C GLY A 56 10.28 18.58 -12.29
N LEU A 57 10.75 17.32 -12.29
CA LEU A 57 9.88 16.13 -12.37
C LEU A 57 9.34 15.71 -11.00
N ALA A 58 10.10 15.96 -9.93
CA ALA A 58 9.67 15.66 -8.57
C ALA A 58 8.68 16.72 -8.06
N ILE A 59 7.42 16.33 -7.86
CA ILE A 59 6.42 17.17 -7.19
C ILE A 59 6.48 16.86 -5.68
N PRO A 60 6.82 17.83 -4.81
CA PRO A 60 6.87 17.60 -3.37
C PRO A 60 5.50 17.14 -2.84
N ILE A 61 5.48 16.06 -2.05
CA ILE A 61 4.27 15.64 -1.34
C ILE A 61 3.89 16.76 -0.36
N ALA A 62 2.66 17.26 -0.44
CA ALA A 62 2.17 18.29 0.46
C ALA A 62 2.30 17.83 1.92
N ILE A 63 3.02 18.60 2.72
CA ILE A 63 3.29 18.31 4.14
C ILE A 63 2.01 18.39 4.99
N LYS A 64 1.00 19.10 4.49
CA LYS A 64 -0.33 19.20 5.10
C LYS A 64 -1.37 18.71 4.11
N PRO A 65 -2.14 17.66 4.43
CA PRO A 65 -3.23 17.22 3.58
C PRO A 65 -4.32 18.30 3.53
N THR A 66 -4.82 18.58 2.33
CA THR A 66 -6.01 19.43 2.17
C THR A 66 -7.24 18.59 2.40
N VAL A 67 -8.11 18.99 3.33
CA VAL A 67 -9.36 18.28 3.59
C VAL A 67 -10.30 18.49 2.41
N SER A 68 -10.66 17.40 1.73
CA SER A 68 -11.62 17.40 0.64
C SER A 68 -13.04 17.67 1.16
N ARG A 69 -13.83 18.45 0.40
CA ARG A 69 -15.26 18.68 0.68
C ARG A 69 -16.17 17.71 -0.05
N LEU A 70 -15.63 16.76 -0.82
CA LEU A 70 -16.42 15.88 -1.69
C LEU A 70 -17.46 15.06 -0.90
N ALA A 71 -17.09 14.54 0.27
CA ALA A 71 -17.98 13.73 1.11
C ALA A 71 -18.82 14.54 2.12
N LYS A 72 -18.85 15.89 2.00
CA LYS A 72 -19.54 16.73 3.01
C LYS A 72 -21.05 16.49 2.97
N GLY A 73 -21.59 15.99 4.09
CA GLY A 73 -23.02 15.72 4.24
C GLY A 73 -23.45 14.34 3.75
N MET A 74 -22.52 13.49 3.32
CA MET A 74 -22.77 12.08 3.01
C MET A 74 -22.62 11.22 4.27
N ASP A 75 -23.47 10.22 4.40
CA ASP A 75 -23.51 9.30 5.55
C ASP A 75 -22.69 8.02 5.27
N ARG A 76 -22.72 7.52 4.03
CA ARG A 76 -22.12 6.22 3.67
C ARG A 76 -21.20 6.36 2.47
N THR A 77 -19.91 6.10 2.67
CA THR A 77 -18.90 6.07 1.60
C THR A 77 -18.26 4.69 1.53
N MET A 78 -18.14 4.13 0.33
CA MET A 78 -17.39 2.91 0.07
C MET A 78 -15.99 3.25 -0.46
N VAL A 79 -14.95 2.78 0.22
CA VAL A 79 -13.55 3.05 -0.15
C VAL A 79 -12.87 1.74 -0.57
N LEU A 80 -12.34 1.72 -1.79
CA LEU A 80 -11.75 0.54 -2.42
C LEU A 80 -10.27 0.81 -2.71
N GLY A 81 -9.41 0.08 -2.03
CA GLY A 81 -7.96 0.18 -2.17
C GLY A 81 -7.43 -0.37 -3.50
N GLY A 82 -6.22 0.05 -3.85
CA GLY A 82 -5.45 -0.59 -4.91
C GLY A 82 -4.80 -1.89 -4.43
N GLY A 83 -4.52 -2.78 -5.36
CA GLY A 83 -3.85 -4.07 -5.09
C GLY A 83 -3.70 -4.95 -6.32
N GLY A 84 -3.67 -4.33 -7.51
CA GLY A 84 -3.54 -5.03 -8.78
C GLY A 84 -4.60 -6.11 -9.00
N GLU A 85 -4.19 -7.14 -9.72
CA GLU A 85 -5.01 -8.26 -10.17
C GLU A 85 -5.55 -9.07 -8.98
N TYR A 86 -4.76 -9.18 -7.89
CA TYR A 86 -5.17 -9.86 -6.67
C TYR A 86 -6.39 -9.20 -6.02
N TYR A 87 -6.42 -7.88 -5.91
CA TYR A 87 -7.58 -7.18 -5.38
C TYR A 87 -8.74 -7.11 -6.37
N ILE A 88 -8.49 -7.13 -7.69
CA ILE A 88 -9.57 -7.32 -8.66
C ILE A 88 -10.28 -8.66 -8.39
N ALA A 89 -9.53 -9.76 -8.27
CA ALA A 89 -10.09 -11.08 -7.96
C ALA A 89 -10.82 -11.10 -6.62
N TRP A 90 -10.23 -10.50 -5.58
CA TRP A 90 -10.86 -10.39 -4.26
C TRP A 90 -12.18 -9.61 -4.31
N TYR A 91 -12.21 -8.43 -4.93
CA TYR A 91 -13.42 -7.62 -5.07
C TYR A 91 -14.50 -8.34 -5.89
N CYS A 92 -14.13 -9.07 -6.94
CA CYS A 92 -15.06 -9.90 -7.69
C CYS A 92 -15.76 -10.92 -6.80
N GLY A 93 -15.01 -11.67 -5.99
CA GLY A 93 -15.61 -12.63 -5.05
C GLY A 93 -16.43 -11.95 -3.96
N PHE A 94 -15.90 -10.87 -3.38
CA PHE A 94 -16.53 -10.13 -2.29
C PHE A 94 -17.88 -9.53 -2.71
N PHE A 95 -17.92 -8.74 -3.77
CA PHE A 95 -19.16 -8.15 -4.25
C PHE A 95 -20.14 -9.19 -4.78
N HIS A 96 -19.66 -10.24 -5.43
CA HIS A 96 -20.54 -11.33 -5.87
C HIS A 96 -21.25 -11.98 -4.67
N GLY A 97 -20.53 -12.30 -3.60
CA GLY A 97 -21.12 -12.87 -2.38
C GLY A 97 -22.12 -11.93 -1.71
N LEU A 98 -21.83 -10.62 -1.65
CA LEU A 98 -22.78 -9.63 -1.11
C LEU A 98 -24.05 -9.53 -1.95
N LEU A 99 -23.91 -9.52 -3.27
CA LEU A 99 -25.05 -9.48 -4.20
C LEU A 99 -25.90 -10.76 -4.12
N GLU A 100 -25.28 -11.93 -3.93
CA GLU A 100 -26.01 -13.19 -3.71
C GLU A 100 -26.83 -13.18 -2.41
N GLN A 101 -26.38 -12.44 -1.39
CA GLN A 101 -27.16 -12.22 -0.16
C GLN A 101 -28.21 -11.10 -0.31
N GLY A 102 -28.39 -10.54 -1.51
CA GLY A 102 -29.36 -9.49 -1.80
C GLY A 102 -28.95 -8.09 -1.38
N LEU A 103 -27.67 -7.83 -1.08
CA LEU A 103 -27.19 -6.49 -0.78
C LEU A 103 -26.96 -5.71 -2.08
N ASP A 104 -27.67 -4.60 -2.24
CA ASP A 104 -27.48 -3.67 -3.35
C ASP A 104 -26.27 -2.76 -3.11
N MET A 105 -25.08 -3.29 -3.40
CA MET A 105 -23.82 -2.57 -3.20
C MET A 105 -23.63 -1.40 -4.19
N ALA A 106 -24.44 -1.31 -5.24
CA ALA A 106 -24.39 -0.20 -6.19
C ALA A 106 -25.13 1.04 -5.66
N ASN A 107 -26.28 0.85 -4.98
CA ASN A 107 -27.10 1.96 -4.47
C ASN A 107 -26.90 2.25 -2.98
N LEU A 108 -26.30 1.35 -2.22
CA LEU A 108 -26.06 1.55 -0.78
C LEU A 108 -25.12 2.72 -0.44
N PRO A 109 -23.96 2.91 -1.14
CA PRO A 109 -23.07 4.03 -0.87
C PRO A 109 -23.51 5.31 -1.59
N GLU A 110 -23.37 6.45 -0.92
CA GLU A 110 -23.60 7.78 -1.49
C GLU A 110 -22.35 8.31 -2.22
N MET A 111 -21.21 7.68 -1.98
CA MET A 111 -19.94 7.93 -2.66
C MET A 111 -19.10 6.66 -2.73
N VAL A 112 -18.40 6.47 -3.85
CA VAL A 112 -17.37 5.44 -4.01
C VAL A 112 -16.03 6.10 -4.33
N VAL A 113 -15.00 5.76 -3.55
CA VAL A 113 -13.62 6.19 -3.81
C VAL A 113 -12.79 4.94 -4.09
N GLY A 114 -12.25 4.84 -5.30
CA GLY A 114 -11.44 3.71 -5.72
C GLY A 114 -10.06 4.12 -6.21
N THR A 115 -9.04 3.33 -5.89
CA THR A 115 -7.67 3.51 -6.41
C THR A 115 -7.24 2.24 -7.16
N SER A 116 -6.71 2.36 -8.39
CA SER A 116 -6.21 1.21 -9.18
C SER A 116 -7.26 0.09 -9.31
N ALA A 117 -7.04 -1.08 -8.72
CA ALA A 117 -8.01 -2.17 -8.64
C ALA A 117 -9.38 -1.69 -8.13
N GLY A 118 -9.39 -0.90 -7.05
CA GLY A 118 -10.61 -0.35 -6.47
C GLY A 118 -11.32 0.64 -7.39
N SER A 119 -10.60 1.41 -8.22
CA SER A 119 -11.25 2.30 -9.20
C SER A 119 -11.94 1.51 -10.31
N TYR A 120 -11.32 0.42 -10.76
CA TYR A 120 -11.89 -0.43 -11.81
C TYR A 120 -13.13 -1.18 -11.31
N MET A 121 -13.04 -1.78 -10.12
CA MET A 121 -14.15 -2.53 -9.54
C MET A 121 -15.29 -1.64 -9.06
N GLY A 122 -14.96 -0.48 -8.47
CA GLY A 122 -15.96 0.51 -8.07
C GLY A 122 -16.74 1.08 -9.26
N SER A 123 -16.07 1.41 -10.36
CA SER A 123 -16.76 1.92 -11.55
C SER A 123 -17.63 0.85 -12.22
N SER A 124 -17.14 -0.39 -12.33
CA SER A 124 -17.91 -1.51 -12.87
C SER A 124 -19.17 -1.82 -12.06
N LEU A 125 -19.08 -1.72 -10.73
CA LEU A 125 -20.23 -1.87 -9.84
C LEU A 125 -21.27 -0.76 -10.06
N LEU A 126 -20.84 0.50 -10.06
CA LEU A 126 -21.75 1.64 -10.20
C LEU A 126 -22.35 1.77 -11.62
N SER A 127 -21.67 1.27 -12.65
CA SER A 127 -22.19 1.27 -14.02
C SER A 127 -23.20 0.15 -14.30
N GLY A 128 -23.42 -0.76 -13.33
CA GLY A 128 -24.25 -1.95 -13.52
C GLY A 128 -23.60 -3.07 -14.33
N GLU A 129 -22.32 -2.94 -14.70
CA GLU A 129 -21.61 -3.92 -15.53
C GLU A 129 -20.86 -4.98 -14.72
N PHE A 130 -20.87 -4.88 -13.39
CA PHE A 130 -20.12 -5.80 -12.52
C PHE A 130 -20.44 -7.29 -12.75
N LEU A 131 -21.72 -7.66 -12.87
CA LEU A 131 -22.10 -9.05 -13.08
C LEU A 131 -21.63 -9.59 -14.44
N ARG A 132 -21.62 -8.72 -15.46
CA ARG A 132 -21.06 -9.06 -16.77
C ARG A 132 -19.55 -9.26 -16.67
N LEU A 133 -18.83 -8.28 -16.10
CA LEU A 133 -17.38 -8.36 -15.90
C LEU A 133 -17.00 -9.63 -15.14
N ARG A 134 -17.70 -9.94 -14.06
CA ARG A 134 -17.47 -11.17 -13.29
C ARG A 134 -17.68 -12.41 -14.14
N THR A 135 -18.74 -12.45 -14.94
CA THR A 135 -19.06 -13.60 -15.81
C THR A 135 -17.96 -13.80 -16.84
N GLU A 136 -17.44 -12.71 -17.41
CA GLU A 136 -16.30 -12.74 -18.32
C GLU A 136 -15.04 -13.29 -17.62
N PHE A 137 -14.73 -12.86 -16.40
CA PHE A 137 -13.62 -13.42 -15.61
C PHE A 137 -13.81 -14.90 -15.25
N ASP A 138 -15.04 -15.32 -14.90
CA ASP A 138 -15.34 -16.73 -14.63
C ASP A 138 -15.13 -17.60 -15.88
N PHE A 139 -15.56 -17.10 -17.04
CA PHE A 139 -15.32 -17.75 -18.32
C PHE A 139 -13.82 -17.86 -18.62
N PHE A 140 -13.07 -16.77 -18.55
CA PHE A 140 -11.64 -16.80 -18.85
C PHE A 140 -10.81 -17.56 -17.80
N GLY A 141 -11.29 -17.66 -16.56
CA GLY A 141 -10.70 -18.54 -15.56
C GLY A 141 -10.82 -20.02 -15.93
N LYS A 142 -11.90 -20.42 -16.62
CA LYS A 142 -12.10 -21.77 -17.15
C LYS A 142 -11.37 -22.00 -18.48
N PHE A 143 -11.20 -20.96 -19.29
CA PHE A 143 -10.59 -21.02 -20.62
C PHE A 143 -9.43 -20.02 -20.78
N PRO A 144 -8.34 -20.15 -19.99
CA PRO A 144 -7.26 -19.16 -19.97
C PRO A 144 -6.51 -19.04 -21.30
N GLU A 145 -6.46 -20.11 -22.11
CA GLU A 145 -5.82 -20.07 -23.43
C GLU A 145 -6.51 -19.11 -24.41
N ILE A 146 -7.83 -18.93 -24.28
CA ILE A 146 -8.56 -17.97 -25.11
C ILE A 146 -8.16 -16.56 -24.72
N LEU A 147 -8.12 -16.27 -23.41
CA LEU A 147 -7.68 -14.97 -22.89
C LEU A 147 -6.26 -14.64 -23.35
N ALA A 148 -5.34 -15.60 -23.26
CA ALA A 148 -3.96 -15.43 -23.70
C ALA A 148 -3.82 -15.10 -25.20
N LYS A 149 -4.73 -15.61 -26.04
CA LYS A 149 -4.74 -15.31 -27.48
C LYS A 149 -5.29 -13.93 -27.81
N ILE A 150 -6.28 -13.44 -27.05
CA ILE A 150 -6.94 -12.15 -27.31
C ILE A 150 -6.28 -10.97 -26.59
N ALA A 151 -5.57 -11.22 -25.50
CA ALA A 151 -4.86 -10.22 -24.71
C ALA A 151 -3.35 -10.54 -24.70
N PRO A 152 -2.64 -10.37 -25.83
CA PRO A 152 -1.22 -10.66 -25.89
C PRO A 152 -0.45 -9.71 -24.96
N VAL A 153 0.38 -10.28 -24.09
CA VAL A 153 1.31 -9.50 -23.29
C VAL A 153 2.36 -8.86 -24.21
N THR A 154 2.43 -7.53 -24.19
CA THR A 154 3.49 -6.80 -24.89
C THR A 154 4.85 -7.14 -24.29
N LYS A 155 5.89 -7.21 -25.13
CA LYS A 155 7.27 -7.32 -24.64
C LYS A 155 7.54 -6.19 -23.65
N PRO A 156 8.03 -6.48 -22.44
CA PRO A 156 8.26 -5.45 -21.45
C PRO A 156 9.30 -4.47 -21.95
N ASN A 157 9.08 -3.17 -21.71
CA ASN A 157 10.07 -2.15 -22.01
C ASN A 157 11.20 -2.14 -20.97
N LEU A 158 12.28 -1.40 -21.22
CA LEU A 158 13.43 -1.35 -20.31
C LEU A 158 13.08 -0.92 -18.88
N SER A 159 12.08 -0.04 -18.71
CA SER A 159 11.62 0.39 -17.38
C SER A 159 10.89 -0.75 -16.66
N GLN A 160 10.01 -1.49 -17.35
CA GLN A 160 9.31 -2.64 -16.80
C GLN A 160 10.27 -3.78 -16.45
N MET A 161 11.27 -4.06 -17.29
CA MET A 161 12.30 -5.05 -16.98
C MET A 161 13.11 -4.68 -15.73
N ARG A 162 13.45 -3.39 -15.56
CA ARG A 162 14.14 -2.91 -14.34
C ARG A 162 13.27 -3.05 -13.10
N ALA A 163 12.00 -2.65 -13.19
CA ALA A 163 11.05 -2.79 -12.09
C ALA A 163 10.86 -4.26 -11.69
N ASP A 164 10.77 -5.15 -12.67
CA ASP A 164 10.65 -6.59 -12.44
C ASP A 164 11.91 -7.17 -11.75
N GLN A 165 13.10 -6.80 -12.24
CA GLN A 165 14.37 -7.20 -11.60
C GLN A 165 14.49 -6.71 -10.16
N LEU A 166 14.10 -5.45 -9.89
CA LEU A 166 14.09 -4.89 -8.53
C LEU A 166 13.12 -5.65 -7.64
N ASN A 167 11.89 -5.86 -8.10
CA ASN A 167 10.86 -6.57 -7.36
C ASN A 167 11.25 -8.04 -7.08
N MET A 168 11.86 -8.72 -8.06
CA MET A 168 12.36 -10.09 -7.91
C MET A 168 13.63 -10.20 -7.07
N SER A 169 14.38 -9.11 -6.90
CA SER A 169 15.55 -9.05 -6.02
C SER A 169 15.20 -8.83 -4.56
N ALA A 170 13.95 -8.43 -4.27
CA ALA A 170 13.48 -8.28 -2.90
C ALA A 170 13.33 -9.66 -2.23
N VAL A 171 14.22 -9.94 -1.26
CA VAL A 171 14.24 -11.22 -0.53
C VAL A 171 13.33 -11.21 0.71
N ASP A 172 12.98 -10.03 1.21
CA ASP A 172 12.15 -9.86 2.39
C ASP A 172 11.37 -8.52 2.37
N GLY A 173 10.53 -8.31 3.39
CA GLY A 173 9.77 -7.09 3.59
C GLY A 173 10.44 -6.05 4.48
N SER A 174 11.77 -6.09 4.68
CA SER A 174 12.48 -5.10 5.50
C SER A 174 12.44 -3.70 4.87
N ILE A 175 12.69 -2.66 5.67
CA ILE A 175 12.72 -1.28 5.15
C ILE A 175 13.89 -1.11 4.19
N GLU A 176 15.00 -1.78 4.47
CA GLU A 176 16.24 -1.79 3.72
C GLU A 176 16.01 -2.38 2.31
N THR A 177 15.31 -3.52 2.22
CA THR A 177 14.94 -4.14 0.94
C THR A 177 13.95 -3.31 0.13
N ARG A 178 13.06 -2.54 0.77
CA ARG A 178 12.08 -1.67 0.11
C ARG A 178 12.65 -0.34 -0.42
N ARG A 179 13.91 -0.02 -0.13
CA ARG A 179 14.58 1.21 -0.58
C ARG A 179 15.30 1.07 -1.92
N VAL A 180 15.37 -0.15 -2.46
CA VAL A 180 16.08 -0.49 -3.70
C VAL A 180 15.14 -0.40 -4.89
#